data_AF-A0A1N5U288-F1
#
_entry.id   AF-A0A1N5U288-F1
#
_cell.length_a   1.000
_cell.length_b   1.000
_cell.length_c   1.000
_cell.angle_alpha   90.00
_cell.angle_beta   90.00
_cell.angle_gamma   90.00
#
_symmetry.space_group_name_H-M   'P 1'
#
loop_
_entity.id
_entity.type
_entity.pdbx_description
1 polymer ?
#
loop_
_entity_poly.entity_id
_entity_poly.type
_entity_poly.pdbx_seq_one_letter_code
_entity_poly.pdbx_strand_id
1 'polypeptide(L)'
;MDAIVAFFADLGTTLLIAAGLWIVAHAFLTLVTLGNVGLLRMLLRLRKVIAAAPSGASFHCRDGQVSMIYYDRARDEDRSVDLWRFPRPSLLRWSGRPRRSLTAVRRRMNTEIAWRAALLCLVAVPLVVGTSWLAVTVQWTWIYLTVLLLGHHAFTAYSQKFFIVKPGTMFLATGLLLIDRTNWWNFSTVTLTTIYFVWGLLTFVVLTWLVRGERAEAASRRSAVGTPAPAR
;
A
#
# COMPACT_ATOMS: atom_id res chain seq x y z
N MET A 1 -37.58 -27.53 12.48
CA MET A 1 -36.49 -26.98 13.33
C MET A 1 -35.13 -27.31 12.73
N ASP A 2 -34.91 -28.55 12.30
CA ASP A 2 -33.64 -29.02 11.72
C ASP A 2 -33.19 -28.26 10.46
N ALA A 3 -34.12 -27.90 9.57
CA ALA A 3 -33.81 -27.10 8.38
C ALA A 3 -33.31 -25.68 8.72
N ILE A 4 -33.82 -25.09 9.80
CA ILE A 4 -33.41 -23.76 10.27
C ILE A 4 -32.00 -23.84 10.87
N VAL A 5 -31.73 -24.87 11.68
CA VAL A 5 -30.41 -25.10 12.26
C VAL A 5 -29.37 -25.39 11.17
N ALA A 6 -29.70 -26.22 10.18
CA ALA A 6 -28.83 -26.49 9.03
C ALA A 6 -28.53 -25.22 8.22
N PHE A 7 -29.54 -24.38 7.96
CA PHE A 7 -29.35 -23.10 7.29
C PHE A 7 -28.39 -22.17 8.05
N PHE A 8 -28.54 -22.04 9.37
CA PHE A 8 -27.64 -21.20 10.18
C PHE A 8 -26.21 -21.76 10.26
N ALA A 9 -26.04 -23.08 10.27
CA ALA A 9 -24.72 -23.72 10.22
C ALA A 9 -24.02 -23.46 8.87
N ASP A 10 -24.73 -23.59 7.76
CA ASP A 10 -24.22 -23.29 6.41
C ASP A 10 -23.91 -21.80 6.21
N LEU A 11 -24.75 -20.92 6.77
CA LEU A 11 -24.51 -19.49 6.77
C LEU A 11 -23.24 -19.14 7.56
N GLY A 12 -23.10 -19.70 8.76
CA GLY A 12 -21.94 -19.49 9.63
C GLY A 12 -20.65 -19.95 8.97
N THR A 13 -20.63 -21.15 8.38
CA THR A 13 -19.45 -21.68 7.68
C THR A 13 -19.09 -20.84 6.45
N THR A 14 -20.07 -20.43 5.63
CA THR A 14 -19.83 -19.58 4.46
C THR A 14 -19.27 -18.21 4.85
N LEU A 15 -19.79 -17.61 5.92
CA LEU A 15 -19.27 -16.35 6.46
C LEU A 15 -17.83 -16.48 6.96
N LEU A 16 -17.50 -17.57 7.65
CA LEU A 16 -16.14 -17.82 8.13
C LEU A 16 -15.16 -18.02 6.96
N ILE A 17 -15.55 -18.76 5.93
CA ILE A 17 -14.74 -18.94 4.72
C ILE A 17 -14.51 -17.60 4.02
N ALA A 18 -15.58 -16.81 3.82
CA ALA A 18 -15.48 -15.50 3.19
C ALA A 18 -14.61 -14.52 4.00
N ALA A 19 -14.74 -14.51 5.33
CA ALA A 19 -13.92 -13.71 6.23
C ALA A 19 -12.45 -14.14 6.16
N GLY A 20 -12.18 -15.45 6.17
CA GLY A 20 -10.82 -15.99 6.01
C GLY A 20 -10.19 -15.58 4.68
N LEU A 21 -10.92 -15.74 3.57
CA LEU A 21 -10.48 -15.30 2.24
C LEU A 21 -10.24 -13.79 2.18
N TRP A 22 -11.06 -12.99 2.85
CA TRP A 22 -10.88 -11.55 2.94
C TRP A 22 -9.61 -11.15 3.69
N ILE A 23 -9.33 -11.78 4.84
CA ILE A 23 -8.11 -11.55 5.61
C ILE A 23 -6.89 -11.91 4.77
N VAL A 24 -6.93 -13.06 4.09
CA VAL A 24 -5.84 -13.53 3.23
C VAL A 24 -5.63 -12.57 2.06
N ALA A 25 -6.69 -12.17 1.37
CA ALA A 25 -6.62 -11.20 0.27
C ALA A 25 -6.05 -9.85 0.75
N HIS A 26 -6.45 -9.36 1.92
CA HIS A 26 -5.88 -8.16 2.53
C HIS A 26 -4.40 -8.30 2.85
N ALA A 27 -4.00 -9.42 3.42
CA ALA A 27 -2.60 -9.68 3.74
C ALA A 27 -1.77 -9.64 2.45
N PHE A 28 -2.22 -10.30 1.38
CA PHE A 28 -1.55 -10.26 0.08
C PHE A 28 -1.49 -8.85 -0.52
N LEU A 29 -2.61 -8.13 -0.57
CA LEU A 29 -2.63 -6.75 -1.06
C LEU A 29 -1.71 -5.84 -0.24
N THR A 30 -1.64 -6.05 1.07
CA THR A 30 -0.73 -5.31 1.96
C THR A 30 0.72 -5.63 1.64
N LEU A 31 1.10 -6.91 1.54
CA LEU A 31 2.45 -7.34 1.18
C LEU A 31 2.88 -6.78 -0.19
N VAL A 32 1.97 -6.83 -1.17
CA VAL A 32 2.15 -6.25 -2.50
C VAL A 32 2.38 -4.74 -2.43
N THR A 33 1.63 -4.04 -1.58
CA THR A 33 1.81 -2.59 -1.35
C THR A 33 3.19 -2.29 -0.76
N LEU A 34 3.68 -3.13 0.16
CA LEU A 34 4.99 -2.95 0.78
C LEU A 34 6.16 -3.16 -0.19
N GLY A 35 5.99 -4.07 -1.15
CA GLY A 35 6.92 -4.34 -2.24
C GLY A 35 6.78 -3.39 -3.45
N ASN A 36 6.14 -2.23 -3.33
CA ASN A 36 5.87 -1.38 -4.48
C ASN A 36 7.13 -0.74 -5.09
N VAL A 37 7.22 -0.75 -6.43
CA VAL A 37 8.34 -0.18 -7.20
C VAL A 37 8.53 1.33 -6.96
N GLY A 38 7.44 2.09 -6.83
CA GLY A 38 7.50 3.53 -6.56
C GLY A 38 8.19 3.82 -5.22
N LEU A 39 7.87 3.02 -4.20
CA LEU A 39 8.49 3.14 -2.89
C LEU A 39 9.96 2.69 -2.90
N LEU A 40 10.29 1.62 -3.63
CA LEU A 40 11.69 1.22 -3.86
C LEU A 40 12.50 2.32 -4.57
N ARG A 41 11.94 2.96 -5.61
CA ARG A 41 12.60 4.09 -6.30
C ARG A 41 12.83 5.26 -5.36
N MET A 42 11.87 5.59 -4.51
CA MET A 42 12.01 6.62 -3.48
C MET A 42 13.15 6.26 -2.49
N LEU A 43 13.19 5.03 -1.99
CA LEU A 43 14.27 4.57 -1.09
C LEU A 43 15.64 4.61 -1.78
N LEU A 44 15.73 4.24 -3.05
CA LEU A 44 16.97 4.33 -3.82
C LEU A 44 17.43 5.77 -4.04
N ARG A 45 16.50 6.72 -4.26
CA ARG A 45 16.83 8.15 -4.32
C ARG A 45 17.34 8.65 -2.97
N LEU A 46 16.66 8.28 -1.89
CA LEU A 46 17.08 8.67 -0.54
C LEU A 46 18.42 8.05 -0.14
N ARG A 47 18.73 6.82 -0.59
CA ARG A 47 20.06 6.21 -0.42
C ARG A 47 21.16 7.08 -1.02
N LYS A 48 20.93 7.71 -2.18
CA LYS A 48 21.89 8.65 -2.79
C LYS A 48 22.07 9.91 -1.94
N VAL A 49 20.97 10.47 -1.41
CA VAL A 49 21.02 11.64 -0.51
C VAL A 49 21.80 11.32 0.77
N ILE A 50 21.54 10.17 1.39
CA ILE A 50 22.27 9.72 2.59
C ILE A 50 23.74 9.38 2.26
N ALA A 51 24.04 8.92 1.05
CA ALA A 51 25.42 8.68 0.62
C ALA A 51 26.22 9.99 0.55
N ALA A 52 25.59 11.10 0.17
CA ALA A 52 26.19 12.43 0.11
C ALA A 52 26.23 13.17 1.46
N ALA A 53 25.71 12.58 2.53
CA ALA A 53 25.70 13.21 3.85
C ALA A 53 27.13 13.35 4.45
N PRO A 54 27.42 14.45 5.17
CA PRO A 54 28.70 14.65 5.86
C PRO A 54 29.01 13.52 6.85
N SER A 55 30.30 13.20 7.05
CA SER A 55 30.75 12.11 7.94
C SER A 55 30.34 12.31 9.41
N GLY A 56 30.21 13.56 9.86
CA GLY A 56 29.74 13.93 11.19
C GLY A 56 28.22 13.99 11.34
N ALA A 57 27.45 13.68 10.29
CA ALA A 57 26.00 13.78 10.34
C ALA A 57 25.40 12.74 11.32
N SER A 58 24.49 13.20 12.16
CA SER A 58 23.73 12.39 13.10
C SER A 58 22.26 12.35 12.71
N PHE A 59 21.62 11.20 12.90
CA PHE A 59 20.24 10.99 12.45
C PHE A 59 19.31 10.76 13.62
N HIS A 60 18.13 11.37 13.52
CA HIS A 60 17.06 11.28 14.49
C HIS A 60 15.78 10.79 13.82
N CYS A 61 14.98 10.02 14.57
CA CYS A 61 13.65 9.63 14.15
C CYS A 61 12.66 10.01 15.24
N ARG A 62 11.66 10.83 14.91
CA ARG A 62 10.54 11.19 15.79
C ARG A 62 9.23 10.97 15.04
N ASP A 63 8.35 10.13 15.57
CA ASP A 63 7.05 9.82 14.94
C ASP A 63 7.11 9.35 13.47
N GLY A 64 8.21 8.70 13.10
CA GLY A 64 8.50 8.24 11.74
C GLY A 64 9.12 9.30 10.83
N GLN A 65 9.24 10.55 11.28
CA GLN A 65 10.02 11.59 10.61
C GLN A 65 11.50 11.37 10.89
N VAL A 66 12.28 11.12 9.85
CA VAL A 66 13.74 11.02 9.92
C VAL A 66 14.34 12.36 9.56
N SER A 67 15.13 12.93 10.49
CA SER A 67 15.88 14.15 10.29
C SER A 67 17.38 13.90 10.43
N MET A 68 18.16 14.69 9.71
CA MET A 68 19.62 14.69 9.72
C MET A 68 20.10 15.98 10.35
N ILE A 69 20.95 15.87 11.38
CA ILE A 69 21.64 16.99 12.00
C ILE A 69 23.10 16.94 11.59
N TYR A 70 23.61 18.03 11.03
CA TYR A 70 25.02 18.18 10.67
C TYR A 70 25.50 19.59 10.98
N TYR A 71 26.79 19.72 11.27
CA TYR A 71 27.41 21.00 11.54
C TYR A 71 27.76 21.72 10.23
N ASP A 72 27.27 22.96 10.06
CA ASP A 72 27.56 23.81 8.91
C ASP A 72 28.72 24.77 9.24
N ARG A 73 29.91 24.46 8.71
CA ARG A 73 31.12 25.26 8.91
C ARG A 73 31.00 26.71 8.44
N ALA A 74 30.15 26.98 7.45
CA ALA A 74 30.03 28.34 6.91
C ALA A 74 29.24 29.27 7.85
N ARG A 75 28.37 28.70 8.70
CA ARG A 75 27.55 29.45 9.66
C ARG A 75 27.89 29.17 11.12
N ASP A 76 28.85 28.28 11.38
CA ASP A 76 29.24 27.84 12.73
C ASP A 76 28.06 27.32 13.57
N GLU A 77 27.12 26.61 12.92
CA GLU A 77 25.87 26.17 13.56
C GLU A 77 25.47 24.74 13.16
N ASP A 78 24.82 24.03 14.08
CA ASP A 78 24.17 22.75 13.81
C ASP A 78 22.87 22.96 13.03
N ARG A 79 22.80 22.40 11.81
CA ARG A 79 21.59 22.42 10.99
C ARG A 79 20.85 21.10 11.04
N SER A 80 19.53 21.19 11.20
CA SER A 80 18.61 20.06 11.08
C SER A 80 17.89 20.11 9.74
N VAL A 81 17.98 19.03 8.96
CA VAL A 81 17.27 18.85 7.70
C VAL A 81 16.33 17.66 7.83
N ASP A 82 15.05 17.91 7.60
CA ASP A 82 14.02 16.88 7.53
C ASP A 82 14.15 16.10 6.22
N LEU A 83 14.44 14.79 6.32
CA LEU A 83 14.64 13.95 5.15
C LEU A 83 13.34 13.37 4.64
N TRP A 84 12.66 12.59 5.48
CA TRP A 84 11.44 11.87 5.06
C TRP A 84 10.60 11.36 6.22
N ARG A 85 9.29 11.23 5.99
CA ARG A 85 8.36 10.56 6.92
C ARG A 85 8.03 9.15 6.45
N PHE A 86 8.41 8.14 7.21
CA PHE A 86 8.15 6.74 6.87
C PHE A 86 6.87 6.20 7.51
N PRO A 87 5.95 5.62 6.71
CA PRO A 87 4.81 4.90 7.26
C PRO A 87 5.25 3.59 7.94
N ARG A 88 4.38 3.03 8.79
CA ARG A 88 4.54 1.66 9.28
C ARG A 88 4.06 0.67 8.21
N PRO A 89 4.68 -0.52 8.09
CA PRO A 89 5.97 -0.93 8.67
C PRO A 89 7.17 -0.38 7.88
N SER A 90 8.20 0.10 8.57
CA SER A 90 9.50 0.47 7.98
C SER A 90 10.61 0.33 9.01
N LEU A 91 11.74 -0.27 8.62
CA LEU A 91 12.94 -0.41 9.46
C LEU A 91 13.69 0.91 9.67
N LEU A 92 13.37 1.90 8.82
CA LEU A 92 13.82 3.29 8.95
C LEU A 92 13.03 4.08 9.99
N ARG A 93 11.97 3.49 10.55
CA ARG A 93 11.32 4.02 11.74
C ARG A 93 11.91 3.35 12.97
N TRP A 94 12.50 4.12 13.87
CA TRP A 94 12.92 3.66 15.19
C TRP A 94 12.33 4.54 16.28
N SER A 95 11.94 3.91 17.38
CA SER A 95 11.51 4.55 18.63
C SER A 95 12.63 4.47 19.66
N GLY A 96 12.85 5.54 20.42
CA GLY A 96 13.91 5.63 21.43
C GLY A 96 15.24 6.19 20.92
N ARG A 97 15.97 6.91 21.79
CA ARG A 97 17.32 7.46 21.56
C ARG A 97 18.39 6.43 22.00
N PRO A 98 19.59 6.40 21.37
CA PRO A 98 20.36 7.56 20.93
C PRO A 98 20.34 7.85 19.42
N ARG A 99 20.96 9.00 19.07
CA ARG A 99 21.28 9.42 17.69
C ARG A 99 21.89 8.23 16.94
N ARG A 100 21.51 8.03 15.69
CA ARG A 100 22.12 7.00 14.85
C ARG A 100 23.21 7.62 14.00
N SER A 101 24.34 6.93 13.93
CA SER A 101 25.42 7.29 13.02
C SER A 101 25.01 7.03 11.57
N LEU A 102 25.68 7.71 10.64
CA LEU A 102 25.51 7.55 9.21
C LEU A 102 25.59 6.08 8.76
N THR A 103 26.57 5.32 9.28
CA THR A 103 26.75 3.90 8.95
C THR A 103 25.56 3.04 9.40
N ALA A 104 25.01 3.30 10.58
CA ALA A 104 23.85 2.57 11.08
C ALA A 104 22.60 2.84 10.23
N VAL A 105 22.39 4.09 9.80
CA VAL A 105 21.29 4.46 8.90
C VAL A 105 21.48 3.85 7.51
N ARG A 106 22.68 3.87 6.95
CA ARG A 106 23.00 3.21 5.67
C ARG A 106 22.71 1.72 5.71
N ARG A 107 23.07 1.02 6.79
CA ARG A 107 22.76 -0.41 6.97
C ARG A 107 21.25 -0.65 6.98
N ARG A 108 20.49 0.11 7.78
CA ARG A 108 19.02 0.01 7.83
C ARG A 108 18.36 0.33 6.49
N MET A 109 18.88 1.31 5.76
CA MET A 109 18.41 1.65 4.41
C MET A 109 18.62 0.50 3.43
N ASN A 110 19.80 -0.12 3.43
CA ASN A 110 20.07 -1.28 2.59
C ASN A 110 19.18 -2.48 2.96
N THR A 111 18.99 -2.74 4.25
CA THR A 111 18.04 -3.77 4.70
C THR A 111 16.63 -3.43 4.25
N GLU A 112 16.19 -2.18 4.39
CA GLU A 112 14.86 -1.71 3.96
C GLU A 112 14.61 -1.97 2.48
N ILE A 113 15.58 -1.62 1.64
CA ILE A 113 15.52 -1.88 0.20
C ILE A 113 15.48 -3.38 -0.07
N ALA A 114 16.32 -4.17 0.60
CA ALA A 114 16.42 -5.60 0.37
C ALA A 114 15.12 -6.35 0.69
N TRP A 115 14.50 -6.13 1.86
CA TRP A 115 13.26 -6.84 2.20
C TRP A 115 12.08 -6.42 1.32
N ARG A 116 12.00 -5.15 0.93
CA ARG A 116 10.94 -4.67 0.02
C ARG A 116 11.13 -5.18 -1.39
N ALA A 117 12.37 -5.27 -1.87
CA ALA A 117 12.69 -5.91 -3.13
C ALA A 117 12.36 -7.41 -3.09
N ALA A 118 12.65 -8.09 -1.97
CA ALA A 118 12.26 -9.47 -1.77
C ALA A 118 10.73 -9.64 -1.82
N LEU A 119 9.95 -8.76 -1.17
CA LEU A 119 8.48 -8.79 -1.29
C LEU A 119 7.98 -8.57 -2.72
N LEU A 120 8.61 -7.66 -3.48
CA LEU A 120 8.28 -7.47 -4.88
C LEU A 120 8.49 -8.77 -5.68
N CYS A 121 9.67 -9.38 -5.54
CA CYS A 121 10.06 -10.54 -6.34
C CYS A 121 9.42 -11.86 -5.87
N LEU A 122 9.13 -12.00 -4.59
CA LEU A 122 8.61 -13.25 -4.00
C LEU A 122 7.08 -13.25 -3.83
N VAL A 123 6.44 -12.08 -3.82
CA VAL A 123 4.97 -11.98 -3.63
C VAL A 123 4.31 -11.35 -4.84
N ALA A 124 4.64 -10.11 -5.17
CA ALA A 124 3.94 -9.38 -6.22
C ALA A 124 4.14 -9.98 -7.62
N VAL A 125 5.39 -10.26 -8.01
CA VAL A 125 5.69 -10.81 -9.33
C VAL A 125 5.06 -12.21 -9.50
N PRO A 126 5.23 -13.18 -8.59
CA PRO A 126 4.63 -14.51 -8.75
C PRO A 126 3.10 -14.46 -8.76
N LEU A 127 2.48 -13.55 -8.01
CA LEU A 127 1.04 -13.40 -8.00
C LEU A 127 0.50 -12.87 -9.35
N VAL A 128 1.17 -11.88 -9.95
CA VAL A 128 0.80 -11.38 -11.28
C VAL A 128 1.06 -12.43 -12.36
N VAL A 129 2.21 -13.10 -12.31
CA VAL A 129 2.56 -14.15 -13.29
C VAL A 129 1.61 -15.34 -13.16
N GLY A 130 1.33 -15.80 -11.94
CA GLY A 130 0.44 -16.93 -11.68
C GLY A 130 -0.99 -16.66 -12.13
N THR A 131 -1.53 -15.47 -11.84
CA THR A 131 -2.88 -15.10 -12.31
C THR A 131 -2.95 -14.96 -13.83
N SER A 132 -1.91 -14.41 -14.46
CA SER A 132 -1.81 -14.34 -15.92
C SER A 132 -1.74 -15.73 -16.56
N TRP A 133 -0.95 -16.63 -15.96
CA TRP A 133 -0.84 -18.02 -16.40
C TRP A 133 -2.19 -18.74 -16.30
N LEU A 134 -2.91 -18.60 -15.19
CA LEU A 134 -4.25 -19.17 -14.99
C LEU A 134 -5.28 -18.59 -15.99
N ALA A 135 -5.15 -17.32 -16.37
CA ALA A 135 -6.01 -16.71 -17.37
C ALA A 135 -5.85 -17.35 -18.76
N VAL A 136 -4.64 -17.77 -19.11
CA VAL A 136 -4.34 -18.40 -20.39
C VAL A 136 -4.66 -19.89 -20.37
N THR A 137 -4.42 -20.57 -19.24
CA THR A 137 -4.44 -22.05 -19.18
C THR A 137 -5.72 -22.65 -18.61
N VAL A 138 -6.45 -21.93 -17.75
CA VAL A 138 -7.61 -22.48 -17.04
C VAL A 138 -8.89 -21.77 -17.44
N GLN A 139 -9.00 -20.46 -17.19
CA GLN A 139 -10.22 -19.70 -17.49
C GLN A 139 -9.92 -18.21 -17.66
N TRP A 140 -10.51 -17.59 -18.69
CA TRP A 140 -10.25 -16.18 -19.00
C TRP A 140 -10.61 -15.21 -17.85
N THR A 141 -11.53 -15.57 -16.96
CA THR A 141 -11.95 -14.75 -15.81
C THR A 141 -10.81 -14.36 -14.87
N TRP A 142 -9.71 -15.13 -14.83
CA TRP A 142 -8.52 -14.78 -14.06
C TRP A 142 -7.86 -13.47 -14.53
N ILE A 143 -8.10 -13.04 -15.77
CA ILE A 143 -7.62 -11.76 -16.28
C ILE A 143 -8.12 -10.58 -15.44
N TYR A 144 -9.32 -10.69 -14.87
CA TYR A 144 -9.89 -9.66 -14.00
C TYR A 144 -9.05 -9.47 -12.74
N LEU A 145 -8.59 -10.58 -12.14
CA LEU A 145 -7.71 -10.53 -10.97
C LEU A 145 -6.36 -9.94 -11.33
N THR A 146 -5.77 -10.33 -12.46
CA THR A 146 -4.51 -9.75 -12.95
C THR A 146 -4.63 -8.24 -13.14
N VAL A 147 -5.69 -7.76 -13.79
CA VAL A 147 -5.93 -6.33 -14.01
C VAL A 147 -6.14 -5.59 -12.70
N LEU A 148 -6.88 -6.16 -11.73
CA LEU A 148 -7.06 -5.56 -10.41
C LEU A 148 -5.73 -5.46 -9.64
N LEU A 149 -4.87 -6.47 -9.72
CA LEU A 149 -3.54 -6.46 -9.09
C LEU A 149 -2.63 -5.40 -9.71
N LEU A 150 -2.63 -5.29 -11.04
CA LEU A 150 -1.90 -4.24 -11.76
C LEU A 150 -2.45 -2.84 -11.42
N GLY A 151 -3.78 -2.70 -11.37
CA GLY A 151 -4.46 -1.48 -10.95
C GLY A 151 -4.10 -1.06 -9.53
N HIS A 152 -4.10 -2.01 -8.58
CA HIS A 152 -3.65 -1.81 -7.21
C HIS A 152 -2.19 -1.37 -7.12
N HIS A 153 -1.32 -2.01 -7.90
CA HIS A 153 0.10 -1.64 -8.00
C HIS A 153 0.30 -0.23 -8.53
N ALA A 154 -0.42 0.14 -9.59
CA ALA A 154 -0.38 1.46 -10.20
C ALA A 154 -0.92 2.53 -9.25
N PHE A 155 -2.07 2.27 -8.61
CA PHE A 155 -2.66 3.14 -7.61
C PHE A 155 -1.72 3.37 -6.43
N THR A 156 -1.11 2.31 -5.90
CA THR A 156 -0.16 2.40 -4.80
C THR A 156 1.08 3.19 -5.21
N ALA A 157 1.61 2.93 -6.40
CA ALA A 157 2.78 3.66 -6.92
C ALA A 157 2.48 5.15 -7.07
N TYR A 158 1.27 5.49 -7.51
CA TYR A 158 0.82 6.86 -7.68
C TYR A 158 0.55 7.57 -6.35
N SER A 159 -0.25 6.96 -5.48
CA SER A 159 -0.79 7.59 -4.26
C SER A 159 0.15 7.51 -3.07
N GLN A 160 1.02 6.48 -3.02
CA GLN A 160 1.78 6.07 -1.82
C GLN A 160 0.87 5.77 -0.60
N LYS A 161 -0.42 5.51 -0.84
CA LYS A 161 -1.41 5.13 0.17
C LYS A 161 -1.76 3.65 0.04
N PHE A 162 -2.15 3.03 1.16
CA PHE A 162 -2.68 1.67 1.17
C PHE A 162 -4.12 1.67 0.66
N PHE A 163 -4.42 0.77 -0.27
CA PHE A 163 -5.79 0.46 -0.63
C PHE A 163 -6.34 -0.58 0.35
N ILE A 164 -7.43 -0.24 1.04
CA ILE A 164 -8.14 -1.15 1.93
C ILE A 164 -9.44 -1.54 1.24
N VAL A 165 -9.59 -2.83 0.93
CA VAL A 165 -10.84 -3.35 0.39
C VAL A 165 -11.84 -3.40 1.55
N LYS A 166 -12.83 -2.50 1.56
CA LYS A 166 -13.80 -2.45 2.67
C LYS A 166 -14.53 -3.80 2.81
N PRO A 167 -14.86 -4.25 4.03
CA PRO A 167 -15.59 -5.51 4.26
C PRO A 167 -16.90 -5.62 3.46
N GLY A 168 -17.56 -4.49 3.19
CA GLY A 168 -18.81 -4.42 2.44
C GLY A 168 -18.75 -5.06 1.04
N THR A 169 -17.61 -5.02 0.35
CA THR A 169 -17.48 -5.69 -0.95
C THR A 169 -17.48 -7.21 -0.80
N MET A 170 -16.99 -7.74 0.33
CA MET A 170 -17.05 -9.18 0.62
C MET A 170 -18.42 -9.60 1.14
N PHE A 171 -19.14 -8.77 1.89
CA PHE A 171 -20.54 -9.08 2.24
C PHE A 171 -21.43 -9.22 1.01
N LEU A 172 -21.16 -8.41 0.00
CA LEU A 172 -21.81 -8.52 -1.29
C LEU A 172 -21.43 -9.87 -1.96
N ALA A 173 -20.25 -10.44 -1.68
CA ALA A 173 -19.74 -11.65 -2.33
C ALA A 173 -20.32 -12.88 -1.64
N THR A 174 -20.36 -12.84 -0.31
CA THR A 174 -21.06 -13.80 0.52
C THR A 174 -22.56 -13.80 0.21
N GLY A 175 -23.18 -12.63 0.06
CA GLY A 175 -24.58 -12.50 -0.33
C GLY A 175 -24.84 -13.16 -1.69
N LEU A 176 -23.95 -12.93 -2.66
CA LEU A 176 -24.05 -13.54 -3.99
C LEU A 176 -23.81 -15.07 -3.97
N LEU A 177 -22.89 -15.58 -3.14
CA LEU A 177 -22.68 -17.03 -2.95
C LEU A 177 -23.86 -17.72 -2.25
N LEU A 178 -24.50 -17.03 -1.31
CA LEU A 178 -25.71 -17.52 -0.65
C LEU A 178 -26.90 -17.56 -1.62
N ILE A 179 -27.03 -16.54 -2.47
CA ILE A 179 -28.08 -16.46 -3.51
C ILE A 179 -27.92 -17.57 -4.56
N ASP A 180 -26.68 -17.88 -4.95
CA ASP A 180 -26.37 -19.00 -5.87
C ASP A 180 -26.75 -20.35 -5.25
N ARG A 181 -26.42 -20.59 -3.97
CA ARG A 181 -26.81 -21.82 -3.27
C ARG A 181 -28.31 -21.97 -3.03
N THR A 182 -29.04 -20.87 -2.83
CA THR A 182 -30.49 -20.92 -2.59
C THR A 182 -31.30 -20.99 -3.88
N ASN A 183 -30.68 -20.92 -5.07
CA ASN A 183 -31.36 -20.85 -6.38
C ASN A 183 -32.35 -19.68 -6.51
N TRP A 184 -32.28 -18.66 -5.63
CA TRP A 184 -33.22 -17.54 -5.63
C TRP A 184 -32.95 -16.55 -6.77
N TRP A 185 -31.73 -16.54 -7.32
CA TRP A 185 -31.35 -15.86 -8.56
C TRP A 185 -30.16 -16.58 -9.21
N ASN A 186 -30.33 -17.12 -10.42
CA ASN A 186 -29.26 -17.76 -11.19
C ASN A 186 -28.32 -16.72 -11.84
N PHE A 187 -27.49 -16.05 -11.04
CA PHE A 187 -26.39 -15.26 -11.61
C PHE A 187 -25.23 -16.19 -11.93
N SER A 188 -24.83 -16.25 -13.21
CA SER A 188 -23.63 -17.00 -13.58
C SER A 188 -22.41 -16.49 -12.80
N THR A 189 -21.48 -17.39 -12.47
CA THR A 189 -20.20 -17.04 -11.83
C THR A 189 -19.47 -15.93 -12.60
N VAL A 190 -19.58 -15.93 -13.94
CA VAL A 190 -19.01 -14.91 -14.82
C VAL A 190 -19.64 -13.53 -14.56
N THR A 191 -20.96 -13.45 -14.42
CA THR A 191 -21.67 -12.20 -14.12
C THR A 191 -21.22 -11.62 -12.80
N LEU A 192 -21.16 -12.45 -11.75
CA LEU A 192 -20.72 -12.02 -10.42
C LEU A 192 -19.28 -11.50 -10.45
N THR A 193 -18.36 -12.26 -11.05
CA THR A 193 -16.94 -11.88 -11.15
C THR A 193 -16.79 -10.56 -11.93
N THR A 194 -17.61 -10.34 -12.96
CA THR A 194 -17.60 -9.11 -13.76
C THR A 194 -18.10 -7.91 -12.96
N ILE A 195 -19.18 -8.04 -12.19
CA ILE A 195 -19.67 -6.97 -11.30
C ILE A 195 -18.59 -6.60 -10.29
N TYR A 196 -17.94 -7.60 -9.69
CA TYR A 196 -16.83 -7.40 -8.77
C TYR A 196 -15.67 -6.64 -9.39
N PHE A 197 -15.29 -7.05 -10.59
CA PHE A 197 -14.22 -6.44 -11.35
C PHE A 197 -14.51 -4.96 -11.64
N VAL A 198 -15.69 -4.66 -12.17
CA VAL A 198 -16.12 -3.28 -12.49
C VAL A 198 -16.16 -2.43 -11.22
N TRP A 199 -16.71 -2.96 -10.13
CA TRP A 199 -16.73 -2.25 -8.85
C TRP A 199 -15.32 -1.95 -8.32
N GLY A 200 -14.41 -2.92 -8.40
CA GLY A 200 -13.01 -2.75 -8.02
C GLY A 200 -12.31 -1.65 -8.83
N LEU A 201 -12.48 -1.68 -10.15
CA LEU A 201 -11.96 -0.64 -11.04
C LEU A 201 -12.52 0.75 -10.72
N LEU A 202 -13.83 0.87 -10.54
CA LEU A 202 -14.48 2.13 -10.16
C LEU A 202 -13.91 2.67 -8.85
N THR A 203 -13.66 1.79 -7.87
CA THR A 203 -13.05 2.19 -6.60
C THR A 203 -11.65 2.77 -6.80
N PHE A 204 -10.82 2.17 -7.66
CA PHE A 204 -9.51 2.74 -7.99
C PHE A 204 -9.62 4.10 -8.66
N VAL A 205 -10.56 4.28 -9.59
CA VAL A 205 -10.77 5.57 -10.28
C VAL A 205 -11.16 6.65 -9.28
N VAL A 206 -12.17 6.39 -8.44
CA VAL A 206 -12.65 7.34 -7.43
C VAL A 206 -11.56 7.70 -6.44
N LEU A 207 -10.83 6.72 -5.90
CA LEU A 207 -9.75 7.00 -4.95
C LEU A 207 -8.60 7.78 -5.60
N THR A 208 -8.27 7.48 -6.85
CA THR A 208 -7.25 8.24 -7.58
C THR A 208 -7.66 9.69 -7.73
N TRP A 209 -8.94 9.94 -8.04
CA TRP A 209 -9.49 11.28 -8.14
C TRP A 209 -9.47 12.03 -6.80
N LEU A 210 -9.86 11.39 -5.71
CA LEU A 210 -9.77 11.97 -4.36
C LEU A 210 -8.33 12.32 -3.97
N VAL A 211 -7.38 11.42 -4.23
CA VAL A 211 -5.95 11.68 -3.97
C VAL A 211 -5.43 12.84 -4.81
N ARG A 212 -5.91 13.00 -6.05
CA ARG A 212 -5.57 14.16 -6.89
C ARG A 212 -6.10 15.46 -6.29
N GLY A 213 -7.34 15.47 -5.81
CA GLY A 213 -7.95 16.62 -5.14
C GLY A 213 -7.14 17.06 -3.91
N GLU A 214 -6.83 16.13 -3.01
CA GLU A 214 -6.04 16.42 -1.82
C GLU A 214 -4.66 17.01 -2.14
N ARG A 215 -4.01 16.52 -3.21
CA ARG A 215 -2.70 17.05 -3.65
C ARG A 215 -2.79 18.45 -4.22
N ALA A 216 -3.85 18.76 -4.97
CA ALA A 216 -4.09 20.10 -5.50
C ALA A 216 -4.37 21.11 -4.38
N GLU A 217 -5.17 20.71 -3.38
CA GLU A 217 -5.42 21.53 -2.19
C GLU A 217 -4.15 21.76 -1.38
N ALA A 218 -3.35 20.72 -1.15
CA ALA A 218 -2.08 20.83 -0.42
C ALA A 218 -1.07 21.75 -1.13
N ALA A 219 -1.02 21.71 -2.48
CA ALA A 219 -0.19 22.61 -3.27
C ALA A 219 -0.65 24.07 -3.12
N SER A 220 -1.96 24.31 -3.22
CA SER A 220 -2.56 25.64 -3.09
C SER A 220 -2.30 26.25 -1.71
N ARG A 221 -2.38 25.47 -0.63
CA ARG A 221 -2.04 25.92 0.73
C ARG A 221 -0.57 26.29 0.87
N ARG A 222 0.35 25.56 0.23
CA ARG A 222 1.79 25.90 0.26
C ARG A 222 2.08 27.20 -0.47
N SER A 223 1.42 27.45 -1.60
CA SER A 223 1.53 28.71 -2.34
C SER A 223 0.99 29.89 -1.54
N ALA A 224 -0.09 29.70 -0.77
CA ALA A 224 -0.66 30.74 0.09
C ALA A 224 0.26 31.11 1.29
N VAL A 225 0.98 30.15 1.86
CA VAL A 225 1.91 30.38 3.00
C VAL A 225 3.27 30.94 2.53
N GLY A 226 3.62 30.79 1.26
CA GLY A 226 4.93 31.12 0.69
C GLY A 226 5.14 32.56 0.23
N THR A 227 4.23 33.51 0.52
CA THR A 227 4.47 34.93 0.20
C THR A 227 4.81 35.69 1.48
N PRO A 228 6.07 35.72 1.94
CA PRO A 228 6.47 36.71 2.92
C PRO A 228 6.20 38.09 2.31
N ALA A 229 5.44 38.93 3.02
CA ALA A 229 5.26 40.32 2.63
C ALA A 229 6.66 40.95 2.44
N PRO A 230 6.88 41.73 1.37
CA PRO A 230 8.15 42.43 1.21
C PRO A 230 8.39 43.24 2.48
N ALA A 231 9.50 42.97 3.16
CA ALA A 231 9.95 43.77 4.29
C ALA A 231 10.09 45.21 3.79
N ARG A 232 9.33 46.13 4.40
CA ARG A 232 9.46 47.57 4.18
C ARG A 232 10.63 48.10 4.98
#